data_AF-A0A4T2BGP2-F1
#
_entry.id   AF-A0A4T2BGP2-F1
#
_cell.length_a   1.000
_cell.length_b   1.000
_cell.length_c   1.000
_cell.angle_alpha   90.00
_cell.angle_beta   90.00
_cell.angle_gamma   90.00
#
_symmetry.space_group_name_H-M   'P 1'
#
loop_
_entity.id
_entity.type
_entity.pdbx_description
1 polymer ?
#
loop_
_entity_poly.entity_id
_entity_poly.type
_entity_poly.pdbx_seq_one_letter_code
_entity_poly.pdbx_strand_id
1 'polypeptide(L)' 'MSAEVVTRMDLQHAVAGAFAKTPATVPDLLAAATKSESHPDVLEIIRGLPPAARFVHLSQLWDYLPDMDIE' A
#
# COMPACT_ATOMS: atom_id res chain seq x y z
N MET A 1 -9.58 -19.01 9.78
CA MET A 1 -9.21 -18.28 8.55
C MET A 1 -7.73 -18.04 8.67
N SER A 2 -6.92 -18.65 7.80
CA SER A 2 -5.48 -18.39 7.78
C SER A 2 -5.33 -16.93 7.39
N ALA A 3 -4.79 -16.09 8.29
CA ALA A 3 -4.42 -14.73 7.92
C ALA A 3 -3.31 -14.88 6.87
N GLU A 4 -3.60 -14.52 5.62
CA GLU A 4 -2.59 -14.48 4.58
C GLU A 4 -1.66 -13.32 4.96
N VAL A 5 -0.37 -13.62 5.16
CA VAL A 5 0.59 -12.60 5.56
C VAL A 5 0.81 -11.70 4.34
N VAL A 6 0.26 -10.49 4.37
CA VAL A 6 0.49 -9.50 3.32
C VAL A 6 1.94 -9.07 3.34
N THR A 7 2.62 -9.20 2.20
CA THR A 7 4.03 -8.83 2.09
C THR A 7 4.24 -7.52 1.36
N ARG A 8 5.46 -7.00 1.40
CA ARG A 8 5.83 -5.79 0.67
C ARG A 8 5.62 -5.94 -0.83
N MET A 9 5.79 -7.15 -1.37
CA MET A 9 5.55 -7.41 -2.78
C MET A 9 4.06 -7.29 -3.13
N ASP A 10 3.17 -7.85 -2.30
CA ASP A 10 1.73 -7.69 -2.47
C ASP A 10 1.31 -6.23 -2.43
N LEU A 11 1.82 -5.50 -1.43
CA LEU A 11 1.52 -4.08 -1.28
C LEU A 11 2.04 -3.27 -2.47
N GLN A 12 3.28 -3.54 -2.90
CA GLN A 12 3.90 -2.87 -4.04
C GLN A 12 3.10 -3.09 -5.33
N HIS A 13 2.65 -4.32 -5.59
CA HIS A 13 1.83 -4.62 -6.75
C HIS A 13 0.48 -3.91 -6.67
N ALA A 14 -0.18 -3.97 -5.50
CA ALA A 14 -1.47 -3.32 -5.26
C ALA A 14 -1.44 -1.81 -5.55
N VAL A 15 -0.38 -1.12 -5.10
CA VAL A 15 -0.32 0.36 -5.17
C VAL A 15 0.50 0.91 -6.33
N ALA A 16 1.14 0.07 -7.14
CA ALA A 16 2.02 0.53 -8.24
C ALA A 16 1.35 1.58 -9.14
N GLY A 17 0.05 1.39 -9.44
CA GLY A 17 -0.72 2.33 -10.26
C GLY A 17 -0.91 3.73 -9.65
N ALA A 18 -0.84 3.87 -8.33
CA ALA A 18 -0.96 5.17 -7.67
C ALA A 18 0.25 6.07 -7.94
N PHE A 19 1.44 5.48 -8.09
CA PHE A 19 2.69 6.21 -8.30
C PHE A 19 2.89 6.70 -9.75
N ALA A 20 1.97 6.41 -10.67
CA ALA A 20 1.97 6.99 -12.00
C ALA A 20 1.68 8.51 -12.00
N LYS A 21 1.06 9.02 -10.93
CA LYS A 21 0.79 10.45 -10.71
C LYS A 21 1.32 10.84 -9.32
N THR A 22 2.58 11.25 -9.26
CA THR A 22 3.21 11.64 -7.98
C THR A 22 2.87 13.09 -7.61
N PRO A 23 2.80 13.43 -6.31
CA PRO A 23 2.88 12.50 -5.17
C PRO A 23 1.57 11.72 -4.97
N ALA A 24 1.69 10.43 -4.62
CA ALA A 24 0.55 9.58 -4.28
C ALA A 24 0.06 9.89 -2.87
N THR A 25 -1.26 9.97 -2.69
CA THR A 25 -1.91 10.13 -1.38
C THR A 25 -2.53 8.81 -0.92
N VAL A 26 -2.90 8.70 0.36
CA VAL A 26 -3.60 7.50 0.88
C VAL A 26 -4.87 7.16 0.07
N PRO A 27 -5.74 8.12 -0.31
CA PRO A 27 -6.83 7.86 -1.25
C PRO A 27 -6.39 7.29 -2.60
N ASP A 28 -5.27 7.74 -3.16
CA ASP A 28 -4.75 7.22 -4.43
C ASP A 28 -4.25 5.78 -4.28
N LEU A 29 -3.58 5.47 -3.16
CA LEU A 29 -3.13 4.11 -2.83
C LEU A 29 -4.33 3.16 -2.68
N LEU A 30 -5.38 3.59 -1.96
CA LEU A 30 -6.61 2.80 -1.82
C LEU A 30 -7.32 2.59 -3.15
N ALA A 31 -7.40 3.62 -3.99
CA ALA A 31 -8.00 3.53 -5.31
C ALA A 31 -7.20 2.58 -6.22
N ALA A 32 -5.88 2.60 -6.15
CA ALA A 32 -5.02 1.67 -6.89
C ALA A 32 -5.20 0.23 -6.40
N ALA A 33 -5.11 -0.02 -5.09
CA ALA A 33 -5.27 -1.35 -4.51
C ALA A 33 -6.67 -1.94 -4.77
N THR A 34 -7.72 -1.11 -4.73
CA THR A 34 -9.08 -1.55 -5.08
C THR A 34 -9.20 -1.93 -6.55
N LYS A 35 -8.56 -1.17 -7.46
CA LYS A 35 -8.56 -1.49 -8.90
C LYS A 35 -7.78 -2.76 -9.24
N SER A 36 -6.77 -3.07 -8.44
CA SER A 36 -5.96 -4.28 -8.58
C SER A 36 -6.62 -5.51 -7.91
N GLU A 37 -7.86 -5.38 -7.42
CA GLU A 37 -8.59 -6.45 -6.72
C GLU A 37 -7.79 -7.05 -5.55
N SER A 38 -7.01 -6.21 -4.85
CA SER A 38 -6.11 -6.65 -3.79
C SER A 38 -6.85 -7.19 -2.56
N HIS A 39 -6.17 -8.06 -1.82
CA HIS A 39 -6.70 -8.67 -0.60
C HIS A 39 -7.20 -7.60 0.40
N PRO A 40 -8.30 -7.83 1.15
CA PRO A 40 -8.81 -6.89 2.15
C PRO A 40 -7.75 -6.40 3.13
N ASP A 41 -6.83 -7.26 3.55
CA ASP A 41 -5.76 -6.93 4.49
C ASP A 41 -4.80 -5.86 3.93
N VAL A 42 -4.56 -5.83 2.61
CA VAL A 42 -3.80 -4.74 1.95
C VAL A 42 -4.52 -3.41 2.13
N LEU A 43 -5.84 -3.40 1.97
CA LEU A 43 -6.65 -2.18 2.14
C LEU A 43 -6.65 -1.72 3.60
N GLU A 44 -6.66 -2.64 4.56
CA GLU A 44 -6.56 -2.33 5.98
C GLU A 44 -5.20 -1.71 6.34
N ILE A 45 -4.11 -2.27 5.82
CA ILE A 45 -2.76 -1.71 5.98
C ILE A 45 -2.70 -0.27 5.44
N ILE A 46 -3.19 -0.05 4.21
CA ILE A 46 -3.19 1.29 3.60
C ILE A 46 -4.06 2.28 4.40
N ARG A 47 -5.20 1.84 4.95
CA ARG A 47 -6.04 2.67 5.83
C ARG A 47 -5.35 3.05 7.14
N GLY A 48 -4.40 2.25 7.61
CA GLY A 48 -3.58 2.54 8.79
C GLY A 48 -2.52 3.62 8.57
N LEU A 49 -2.22 3.97 7.32
CA LEU A 49 -1.25 5.01 7.00
C LEU A 49 -1.75 6.41 7.42
N PRO A 50 -0.84 7.35 7.76
CA PRO A 50 -1.25 8.71 8.12
C PRO A 50 -2.03 9.37 6.97
N PRO A 51 -3.26 9.89 7.20
CA PRO A 51 -4.12 10.40 6.13
C PRO A 51 -3.52 11.58 5.35
N ALA A 52 -2.63 12.35 6.00
CA ALA A 52 -1.94 13.49 5.40
C ALA A 52 -0.61 13.12 4.71
N ALA A 53 -0.19 11.85 4.76
CA ALA A 53 1.05 11.41 4.13
C ALA A 53 0.97 11.53 2.61
N ARG A 54 2.09 11.93 2.01
CA ARG A 54 2.28 12.04 0.57
C ARG A 54 3.55 11.29 0.20
N PHE A 55 3.42 10.36 -0.74
CA PHE A 55 4.48 9.46 -1.14
C PHE A 55 4.94 9.84 -2.55
N VAL A 56 6.15 10.38 -2.63
CA VAL A 56 6.83 10.67 -3.90
C VAL A 56 7.40 9.37 -4.49
N HIS A 57 7.88 8.47 -3.63
CA HIS A 57 8.45 7.19 -4.00
C HIS A 57 7.83 6.04 -3.21
N LEU A 58 7.77 4.87 -3.83
CA LEU A 58 7.25 3.66 -3.20
C LEU A 58 8.04 3.26 -1.96
N SER A 59 9.37 3.47 -1.96
CA SER A 59 10.23 3.17 -0.81
C SER A 59 9.81 3.91 0.48
N GLN A 60 9.16 5.07 0.36
CA GLN A 60 8.69 5.84 1.52
C GLN A 60 7.53 5.14 2.25
N LEU A 61 6.83 4.18 1.64
CA LEU A 61 5.83 3.38 2.34
C LEU A 61 6.46 2.52 3.44
N TRP A 62 7.69 2.05 3.21
CA TRP A 62 8.40 1.18 4.15
C TRP A 62 8.84 1.92 5.42
N ASP A 63 8.94 3.25 5.37
CA ASP A 63 9.17 4.08 6.55
C ASP A 63 7.96 4.05 7.52
N TYR A 64 6.76 3.77 7.01
CA TYR A 64 5.52 3.66 7.81
C TYR A 64 5.13 2.21 8.10
N LEU A 65 5.73 1.26 7.39
CA LEU A 65 5.44 -0.17 7.48
C LEU A 65 6.75 -0.97 7.70
N PRO A 66 7.49 -0.69 8.79
CA PRO A 66 8.81 -1.29 9.01
C PRO A 66 8.73 -2.81 9.22
N ASP A 67 7.65 -3.29 9.83
CA ASP A 67 7.46 -4.68 10.24
C ASP A 67 6.88 -5.59 9.13
N MET A 68 6.68 -5.08 7.91
CA MET A 68 6.19 -5.90 6.80
C MET A 68 7.28 -6.82 6.25
N ASP A 69 6.94 -8.10 6.14
CA ASP A 69 7.72 -9.13 5.47
C ASP A 69 7.88 -8.84 3.97
N ILE A 70 8.98 -9.30 3.37
CA ILE A 70 9.35 -8.99 1.98
C ILE A 70 8.77 -10.00 0.96
N GLU A 71 8.40 -11.21 1.40
CA GLU A 71 8.28 -12.43 0.55
C GLU A 71 7.14 -12.49 -0.48
#